data_AF-A0A2W6R9P5-F1
#
_entry.id   AF-A0A2W6R9P5-F1
#
_cell.length_a   1.000
_cell.length_b   1.000
_cell.length_c   1.000
_cell.angle_alpha   90.00
_cell.angle_beta   90.00
_cell.angle_gamma   90.00
#
_symmetry.space_group_name_H-M   'P 1'
#
loop_
_entity.id
_entity.type
_entity.pdbx_description
1 polymer ?
#
loop_
_entity_poly.entity_id
_entity_poly.type
_entity_poly.pdbx_seq_one_letter_code
_entity_poly.pdbx_strand_id
1 'polypeptide(L)' 'MVSFDDLAAGSDIHIVVPLTGAILIQPRPDCEEEFDTLVAHLYEVEDRGFAIFPKMGPAGFYASAEVMRLN' A
#
# COMPACT_ATOMS: atom_id res chain seq x y z
N MET A 1 -2.53 8.28 12.03
CA MET A 1 -3.01 8.45 10.64
C MET A 1 -1.84 8.11 9.75
N VAL A 2 -1.95 7.07 8.92
CA VAL A 2 -0.91 6.73 7.94
C VAL A 2 -0.97 7.77 6.83
N SER A 3 0.15 8.41 6.51
CA SER A 3 0.27 9.40 5.43
C SER A 3 0.91 8.78 4.17
N PHE A 4 0.87 9.52 3.06
CA PHE A 4 1.61 9.14 1.86
C PHE A 4 3.11 8.98 2.13
N ASP A 5 3.69 9.89 2.91
CA ASP A 5 5.14 9.89 3.19
C ASP A 5 5.53 8.70 4.08
N ASP A 6 4.64 8.25 4.97
CA ASP A 6 4.83 7.00 5.75
C ASP A 6 4.86 5.77 4.84
N LEU A 7 3.97 5.70 3.85
CA LEU A 7 3.95 4.60 2.88
C LEU A 7 5.17 4.64 1.96
N ALA A 8 5.61 5.83 1.55
CA ALA A 8 6.77 6.03 0.69
C ALA A 8 8.11 5.70 1.37
N ALA A 9 8.18 5.75 2.71
CA ALA A 9 9.37 5.37 3.47
C ALA A 9 9.65 3.85 3.45
N GLY A 10 8.65 3.03 3.12
CA GLY A 10 8.71 1.58 3.27
C GLY A 10 8.58 1.15 4.74
N SER A 11 8.51 -0.15 4.97
CA SER A 11 8.44 -0.71 6.33
C SER A 11 9.02 -2.12 6.39
N ASP A 12 8.85 -2.79 7.52
CA ASP A 12 9.13 -4.22 7.69
C ASP A 12 8.05 -5.11 7.03
N ILE A 13 6.92 -4.53 6.58
CA ILE A 13 5.82 -5.25 5.93
C ILE A 13 5.89 -5.11 4.40
N HIS A 14 6.31 -3.93 3.90
CA HIS A 14 6.26 -3.63 2.47
C HIS A 14 7.53 -2.98 1.92
N ILE A 15 7.77 -3.23 0.64
CA ILE A 15 8.73 -2.49 -0.17
C ILE A 15 8.03 -1.43 -1.02
N VAL A 16 8.78 -0.43 -1.44
CA VAL A 16 8.29 0.68 -2.27
C VAL A 16 8.99 0.64 -3.63
N VAL A 17 8.21 0.66 -4.69
CA VAL A 17 8.68 0.80 -6.06
C VAL A 17 8.19 2.16 -6.59
N PRO A 18 9.10 3.10 -6.90
CA PRO A 18 8.72 4.40 -7.45
C PRO A 18 8.03 4.26 -8.81
N LEU A 19 6.96 5.01 -9.02
CA LEU A 19 6.27 5.15 -10.31
C LEU A 19 6.20 6.63 -10.70
N THR A 20 5.92 6.92 -11.98
CA THR A 20 5.74 8.30 -12.44
C THR A 20 4.46 8.88 -11.83
N GLY A 21 4.60 9.69 -10.78
CA GLY A 21 3.47 10.35 -10.10
C GLY A 21 2.80 9.52 -9.00
N ALA A 22 3.34 8.34 -8.67
CA ALA A 22 2.78 7.43 -7.67
C ALA A 22 3.89 6.61 -7.01
N ILE A 23 3.51 5.78 -6.04
CA ILE A 23 4.34 4.66 -5.57
C ILE A 23 3.54 3.37 -5.70
N LEU A 24 4.22 2.27 -5.96
CA LEU A 24 3.67 0.93 -5.80
C LEU A 24 4.23 0.34 -4.50
N ILE A 25 3.34 -0.06 -3.59
CA ILE A 25 3.72 -0.84 -2.42
C ILE A 25 3.44 -2.32 -2.66
N GLN A 26 4.35 -3.19 -2.23
CA GLN A 26 4.25 -4.65 -2.37
C GLN A 26 4.69 -5.32 -1.07
N PRO A 27 4.14 -6.49 -0.70
CA PRO A 27 4.58 -7.20 0.49
C PRO A 27 6.07 -7.55 0.40
N ARG A 28 6.75 -7.55 1.54
CA ARG A 28 8.01 -8.29 1.68
C ARG A 28 7.74 -9.79 1.63
N PRO A 29 8.74 -10.62 1.28
CA PRO A 29 8.60 -12.07 1.38
C PRO A 29 8.15 -12.46 2.79
N ASP A 30 7.17 -13.36 2.87
CA ASP A 30 6.60 -13.88 4.13
C ASP A 30 5.83 -12.82 4.96
N CYS A 31 5.38 -11.72 4.34
CA CYS A 31 4.54 -10.68 4.96
C CYS A 31 3.20 -10.48 4.23
N GLU A 32 2.75 -11.47 3.45
CA GLU A 32 1.56 -11.35 2.61
C GLU A 32 0.28 -11.10 3.42
N GLU A 33 0.12 -11.75 4.58
CA GLU A 33 -1.07 -11.59 5.43
C GLU A 33 -1.08 -10.23 6.16
N GLU A 34 0.09 -9.79 6.66
CA GLU A 34 0.24 -8.47 7.28
C GLU A 34 0.04 -7.36 6.26
N PHE A 35 0.53 -7.55 5.04
CA PHE A 35 0.31 -6.61 3.95
C PHE A 35 -1.16 -6.56 3.52
N ASP A 36 -1.84 -7.71 3.47
CA ASP A 36 -3.27 -7.77 3.17
C ASP A 36 -4.07 -6.96 4.21
N THR A 37 -3.76 -7.16 5.48
CA THR A 37 -4.35 -6.43 6.61
C THR A 37 -4.06 -4.93 6.52
N LEU A 38 -2.82 -4.55 6.18
CA LEU A 38 -2.42 -3.16 5.97
C LEU A 38 -3.26 -2.53 4.85
N VAL A 39 -3.34 -3.15 3.69
CA VAL A 39 -4.06 -2.61 2.53
C VAL A 39 -5.57 -2.49 2.82
N ALA A 40 -6.16 -3.49 3.47
CA ALA A 40 -7.55 -3.42 3.93
C ALA A 40 -7.76 -2.22 4.87
N HIS A 41 -6.88 -2.03 5.86
CA HIS A 41 -6.95 -0.91 6.77
C HIS A 41 -6.82 0.45 6.07
N LEU A 42 -5.87 0.59 5.13
CA LEU A 42 -5.69 1.81 4.34
C LEU A 42 -6.94 2.16 3.53
N TYR A 43 -7.73 1.16 3.12
CA TYR A 43 -8.97 1.37 2.39
C TYR A 43 -10.09 1.94 3.28
N GLU A 44 -10.10 1.59 4.55
CA GLU A 44 -11.08 2.03 5.56
C GLU A 44 -10.78 3.44 6.12
N VAL A 45 -9.52 3.92 6.03
CA VAL A 45 -9.15 5.25 6.52
C VAL A 45 -9.84 6.34 5.69
N GLU A 46 -10.78 7.06 6.31
CA GLU A 46 -11.37 8.29 5.77
C GLU A 46 -10.38 9.47 5.85
N ASP A 47 -10.55 10.47 4.97
CA ASP A 47 -9.71 11.69 4.92
C ASP A 47 -8.20 11.42 4.75
N ARG A 48 -7.86 10.35 4.04
CA ARG A 48 -6.48 10.06 3.63
C ARG A 48 -6.03 11.06 2.56
N GLY A 49 -4.91 11.74 2.78
CA GLY A 49 -4.24 12.62 1.79
C GLY A 49 -3.66 11.88 0.57
N PHE A 50 -4.16 10.69 0.24
CA PHE A 50 -3.77 9.86 -0.87
C PHE A 50 -4.92 8.98 -1.37
N ALA A 51 -4.91 8.64 -2.65
CA ALA A 51 -5.72 7.58 -3.22
C ALA A 51 -4.92 6.27 -3.23
N ILE A 52 -5.62 5.14 -3.06
CA ILE A 52 -5.04 3.79 -3.06
C ILE A 52 -5.82 2.90 -4.03
N PHE A 53 -5.10 2.16 -4.87
CA PHE A 53 -5.62 1.26 -5.89
C PHE A 53 -5.01 -0.13 -5.68
N PRO A 54 -5.64 -0.97 -4.84
CA PRO A 54 -5.12 -2.28 -4.52
C PRO A 54 -5.34 -3.29 -5.65
N LYS A 55 -4.45 -4.28 -5.75
CA LYS A 55 -4.50 -5.36 -6.73
C LYS A 55 -4.45 -6.71 -6.03
N MET A 56 -5.48 -7.53 -6.27
CA MET A 56 -5.55 -8.89 -5.75
C MET A 56 -4.57 -9.82 -6.46
N GLY A 57 -3.90 -10.65 -5.68
CA GLY A 57 -3.09 -11.77 -6.13
C GLY A 57 -3.91 -13.05 -6.31
N PRO A 58 -3.31 -14.11 -6.88
CA PRO A 58 -3.98 -15.38 -7.14
C PRO A 58 -4.33 -16.16 -5.86
N ALA A 59 -3.63 -15.88 -4.75
CA ALA A 59 -3.87 -16.50 -3.45
C ALA A 59 -5.06 -15.89 -2.69
N GLY A 60 -5.70 -14.84 -3.22
CA GLY A 60 -6.79 -14.15 -2.55
C GLY A 60 -6.36 -13.05 -1.58
N PHE A 61 -5.06 -12.74 -1.50
CA PHE A 61 -4.51 -11.59 -0.78
C PHE A 61 -4.20 -10.44 -1.74
N TYR A 62 -4.10 -9.21 -1.22
CA TYR A 62 -3.53 -8.10 -1.97
C TYR A 62 -2.05 -8.34 -2.32
N ALA A 63 -1.72 -8.35 -3.61
CA ALA A 63 -0.35 -8.54 -4.09
C ALA A 63 0.43 -7.23 -4.23
N SER A 64 -0.28 -6.11 -4.35
CA SER A 64 0.30 -4.78 -4.42
C SER A 64 -0.78 -3.71 -4.25
N ALA A 65 -0.39 -2.47 -3.97
CA ALA A 65 -1.28 -1.32 -4.10
C ALA A 65 -0.53 -0.13 -4.70
N GLU A 66 -1.14 0.51 -5.70
CA GLU A 66 -0.66 1.80 -6.20
C GLU A 66 -1.22 2.92 -5.32
N VAL A 67 -0.36 3.84 -4.89
CA VAL A 67 -0.70 4.93 -4.00
C VAL A 67 -0.31 6.25 -4.65
N MET A 68 -1.28 7.17 -4.75
CA MET A 68 -1.11 8.49 -5.36
C MET A 68 -1.43 9.57 -4.34
N ARG A 69 -0.58 10.60 -4.24
CA ARG A 69 -0.85 11.76 -3.38
C ARG A 69 -2.07 12.52 -3.90
N LEU A 70 -2.98 12.91 -3.01
CA LEU A 70 -4.06 13.82 -3.33
C LEU A 70 -3.60 15.23 -2.97
N ASN A 71 -3.70 16.15 -3.93
CA ASN A 71 -3.30 17.55 -3.78
C ASN A 71 -4.42 18.39 -3.17
#